data_AF-A0A7Y3CI09-F1
#
_entry.id   AF-A0A7Y3CI09-F1
#
_cell.length_a   1.000
_cell.length_b   1.000
_cell.length_c   1.000
_cell.angle_alpha   90.00
_cell.angle_beta   90.00
_cell.angle_gamma   90.00
#
_symmetry.space_group_name_H-M   'P 1'
#
loop_
_entity.id
_entity.type
_entity.pdbx_description
1 polymer ?
#
loop_
_entity_poly.entity_id
_entity_poly.type
_entity_poly.pdbx_seq_one_letter_code
_entity_poly.pdbx_strand_id
1 'polypeptide(L)'
;MIKSKALEVNIADYHVDVEIDPKYSMLQEVLSQYYGLMEGLNTFLQELSHPYKNWEFIVKEARGYCLEYFHLIKKHPHGAAVAGIYINIFTDAIHSTADKGIKTDAVDNLLLFLQKIITDAGSEIERFMPAVDHCFDQISEYSPKEFFLFVKSFYQINKLAKLLYSHAPNLTAGYGAINLLLLKYYQHTYAYWQK
;
A
#
# COMPACT_ATOMS: atom_id res chain seq x y z
N MET A 1 -6.45 -24.88 33.15
CA MET A 1 -6.28 -23.81 32.14
C MET A 1 -7.49 -22.88 32.28
N ILE A 2 -7.31 -21.66 32.79
CA ILE A 2 -8.43 -20.72 32.94
C ILE A 2 -8.64 -20.06 31.56
N LYS A 3 -9.68 -20.49 30.84
CA LYS A 3 -10.18 -19.74 29.68
C LYS A 3 -10.92 -18.52 30.23
N SER A 4 -10.46 -17.32 29.88
CA SER A 4 -11.09 -16.09 30.32
C SER A 4 -12.40 -15.88 29.55
N LYS A 5 -13.47 -15.57 30.27
CA LYS A 5 -14.78 -15.25 29.68
C LYS A 5 -14.71 -14.04 28.74
N ALA A 6 -13.76 -13.13 28.97
CA ALA A 6 -13.47 -12.00 28.08
C ALA A 6 -12.83 -12.45 26.75
N LEU A 7 -12.02 -13.52 26.76
CA LEU A 7 -11.44 -14.10 25.55
C LEU A 7 -12.53 -14.83 24.74
N GLU A 8 -13.46 -15.50 25.40
CA GLU A 8 -14.59 -16.17 24.74
C GLU A 8 -15.56 -15.17 24.08
N VAL A 9 -15.83 -14.03 24.74
CA VAL A 9 -16.63 -12.94 24.16
C VAL A 9 -15.90 -12.30 22.97
N ASN A 10 -14.59 -12.03 23.08
CA ASN A 10 -13.81 -11.52 21.95
C ASN A 10 -13.80 -12.49 20.76
N ILE A 11 -13.70 -13.80 20.99
CA ILE A 11 -13.73 -14.81 19.90
C ILE A 11 -15.14 -14.94 19.29
N ALA A 12 -16.19 -14.77 20.10
CA ALA A 12 -17.57 -14.81 19.64
C ALA A 12 -17.94 -13.59 18.77
N ASP A 13 -17.43 -12.40 19.09
CA ASP A 13 -17.63 -11.18 18.28
C ASP A 13 -16.88 -11.21 16.93
N TYR A 14 -15.87 -12.08 16.79
CA TYR A 14 -15.15 -12.33 15.54
C TYR A 14 -15.82 -13.40 14.63
N HIS A 15 -16.85 -14.12 15.10
CA HIS A 15 -17.61 -15.04 14.25
C HIS A 15 -18.69 -14.29 13.46
N VAL A 16 -18.26 -13.44 12.55
CA VAL A 16 -19.12 -12.85 11.52
C VAL A 16 -18.87 -13.63 10.24
N ASP A 17 -19.93 -14.13 9.59
CA ASP A 17 -19.82 -14.63 8.22
C ASP A 17 -19.47 -13.46 7.31
N VAL A 18 -18.21 -13.41 6.85
CA VAL A 18 -17.70 -12.31 6.02
C VAL A 18 -17.67 -12.73 4.56
N GLU A 19 -18.54 -12.10 3.77
CA GLU A 19 -18.46 -12.12 2.32
C GLU A 19 -17.39 -11.15 1.83
N ILE A 20 -16.76 -11.48 0.70
CA ILE A 20 -15.78 -10.60 0.06
C ILE A 20 -16.50 -9.37 -0.48
N ASP A 21 -16.08 -8.19 -0.04
CA ASP A 21 -16.60 -6.91 -0.51
C ASP A 21 -16.41 -6.80 -2.04
N PRO A 22 -17.48 -6.53 -2.82
CA PRO A 22 -17.43 -6.45 -4.28
C PRO A 22 -16.39 -5.48 -4.83
N LYS A 23 -15.96 -4.48 -4.05
CA LYS A 23 -14.89 -3.55 -4.47
C LYS A 23 -13.55 -4.24 -4.71
N TYR A 24 -13.33 -5.45 -4.17
CA TYR A 24 -12.12 -6.24 -4.38
C TYR A 24 -12.23 -7.26 -5.52
N SER A 25 -13.37 -7.34 -6.20
CA SER A 25 -13.60 -8.26 -7.35
C SER A 25 -12.52 -8.11 -8.43
N MET A 26 -12.09 -6.89 -8.72
CA MET A 26 -11.06 -6.61 -9.72
C MET A 26 -9.69 -7.18 -9.31
N LEU A 27 -9.36 -7.17 -8.01
CA LEU A 27 -8.14 -7.78 -7.49
C LEU A 27 -8.21 -9.30 -7.63
N GLN A 28 -9.38 -9.87 -7.34
CA GLN A 28 -9.64 -11.31 -7.51
C GLN A 28 -9.51 -11.73 -8.98
N GLU A 29 -10.11 -10.98 -9.91
CA GLU A 29 -10.03 -11.22 -11.35
C GLU A 29 -8.58 -11.26 -11.85
N VAL A 30 -7.78 -10.23 -11.51
CA VAL A 30 -6.38 -10.12 -11.96
C VAL A 30 -5.52 -11.28 -11.47
N LEU A 31 -5.72 -11.71 -10.22
CA LEU A 31 -4.91 -12.77 -9.61
C LEU A 31 -5.44 -14.18 -9.86
N SER A 32 -6.71 -14.34 -10.26
CA SER A 32 -7.33 -15.64 -10.56
C SER A 32 -6.66 -16.42 -11.68
N GLN A 33 -5.82 -15.77 -12.48
CA GLN A 33 -5.02 -16.38 -13.54
C GLN A 33 -3.97 -17.38 -12.99
N TYR A 34 -3.75 -17.40 -11.66
CA TYR A 34 -2.82 -18.31 -11.00
C TYR A 34 -3.55 -19.24 -10.03
N TYR A 35 -3.83 -20.48 -10.48
CA TYR A 35 -4.67 -21.45 -9.77
C TYR A 35 -4.19 -21.80 -8.35
N GLY A 36 -2.89 -21.68 -8.07
CA GLY A 36 -2.33 -21.95 -6.73
C GLY A 36 -2.59 -20.88 -5.68
N LEU A 37 -3.16 -19.72 -6.04
CA LEU A 37 -3.35 -18.59 -5.11
C LEU A 37 -4.75 -18.47 -4.56
N MET A 38 -5.74 -19.13 -5.15
CA MET A 38 -7.15 -18.83 -4.89
C MET A 38 -7.55 -18.95 -3.43
N GLU A 39 -7.06 -19.97 -2.72
CA GLU A 39 -7.37 -20.18 -1.30
C GLU A 39 -6.78 -19.06 -0.43
N GLY A 40 -5.49 -18.75 -0.60
CA GLY A 40 -4.81 -17.67 0.13
C GLY A 40 -5.40 -16.30 -0.21
N LEU A 41 -5.74 -16.09 -1.49
CA LEU A 41 -6.33 -14.85 -1.97
C LEU A 41 -7.73 -14.64 -1.38
N ASN A 42 -8.57 -15.67 -1.37
CA ASN A 42 -9.90 -15.57 -0.78
C ASN A 42 -9.80 -15.29 0.72
N THR A 43 -8.86 -15.92 1.43
CA THR A 43 -8.60 -15.64 2.86
C THR A 43 -8.20 -14.19 3.06
N PHE A 44 -7.28 -13.68 2.23
CA PHE A 44 -6.84 -12.28 2.25
C PHE A 44 -7.99 -11.30 1.99
N LEU A 45 -8.82 -11.58 0.99
CA LEU A 45 -9.96 -10.75 0.61
C LEU A 45 -11.08 -10.76 1.65
N GLN A 46 -11.31 -11.90 2.30
CA GLN A 46 -12.24 -12.00 3.43
C GLN A 46 -11.74 -11.18 4.62
N GLU A 47 -10.45 -11.28 4.97
CA GLU A 47 -9.88 -10.49 6.05
C GLU A 47 -9.93 -8.98 5.76
N LEU A 48 -9.68 -8.57 4.51
CA LEU A 48 -9.88 -7.18 4.05
C LEU A 48 -11.34 -6.72 4.16
N SER A 49 -12.29 -7.63 4.04
CA SER A 49 -13.73 -7.33 4.13
C SER A 49 -14.25 -7.39 5.57
N HIS A 50 -13.43 -7.89 6.50
CA HIS A 50 -13.82 -8.05 7.90
C HIS A 50 -14.02 -6.68 8.58
N PRO A 51 -15.05 -6.51 9.44
CA PRO A 51 -15.25 -5.29 10.23
C PRO A 51 -14.09 -5.01 11.18
N TYR A 52 -13.52 -6.07 11.77
CA TYR A 52 -12.37 -6.02 12.68
C TYR A 52 -11.13 -6.58 11.98
N LYS A 53 -10.46 -5.72 11.20
CA LYS A 53 -9.34 -6.11 10.35
C LYS A 53 -8.11 -6.51 11.14
N ASN A 54 -7.55 -7.68 10.84
CA ASN A 54 -6.20 -8.06 11.23
C ASN A 54 -5.18 -7.33 10.32
N TRP A 55 -4.86 -6.09 10.67
CA TRP A 55 -3.97 -5.25 9.88
C TRP A 55 -2.55 -5.83 9.72
N GLU A 56 -2.05 -6.59 10.70
CA GLU A 56 -0.74 -7.25 10.59
C GLU A 56 -0.73 -8.27 9.45
N PHE A 57 -1.75 -9.13 9.41
CA PHE A 57 -1.94 -10.09 8.32
C PHE A 57 -2.18 -9.39 6.98
N ILE A 58 -3.08 -8.41 6.94
CA ILE A 58 -3.42 -7.68 5.71
C ILE A 58 -2.19 -7.00 5.10
N VAL A 59 -1.41 -6.26 5.89
CA VAL A 59 -0.22 -5.56 5.40
C VAL A 59 0.82 -6.55 4.88
N LYS A 60 1.00 -7.67 5.58
CA LYS A 60 1.93 -8.73 5.18
C LYS A 60 1.53 -9.39 3.86
N GLU A 61 0.26 -9.80 3.74
CA GLU A 61 -0.24 -10.46 2.54
C GLU A 61 -0.29 -9.50 1.34
N ALA A 62 -0.75 -8.26 1.56
CA ALA A 62 -0.76 -7.22 0.53
C ALA A 62 0.63 -7.01 -0.08
N ARG A 63 1.68 -6.95 0.76
CA ARG A 63 3.08 -6.88 0.32
C ARG A 63 3.46 -8.07 -0.56
N GLY A 64 3.12 -9.29 -0.14
CA GLY A 64 3.39 -10.50 -0.92
C GLY A 64 2.74 -10.41 -2.30
N TYR A 65 1.42 -10.16 -2.32
CA TYR A 65 0.68 -10.15 -3.58
C TYR A 65 1.11 -9.04 -4.53
N CYS A 66 1.28 -7.82 -4.03
CA CYS A 66 1.57 -6.67 -4.89
C CYS A 66 2.98 -6.71 -5.48
N LEU A 67 3.96 -7.31 -4.79
CA LEU A 67 5.34 -7.39 -5.25
C LEU A 67 5.61 -8.62 -6.12
N GLU A 68 5.17 -9.80 -5.67
CA GLU A 68 5.47 -11.07 -6.35
C GLU A 68 4.67 -11.19 -7.66
N TYR A 69 3.41 -10.73 -7.66
CA TYR A 69 2.52 -10.83 -8.81
C TYR A 69 2.39 -9.52 -9.59
N PHE A 70 3.28 -8.54 -9.36
CA PHE A 70 3.26 -7.28 -10.12
C PHE A 70 3.32 -7.49 -11.64
N HIS A 71 3.97 -8.57 -12.09
CA HIS A 71 4.06 -8.93 -13.50
C HIS A 71 2.70 -9.28 -14.13
N LEU A 72 1.73 -9.76 -13.33
CA LEU A 72 0.33 -9.96 -13.75
C LEU A 72 -0.40 -8.63 -13.76
N ILE A 73 -0.26 -7.86 -12.68
CA ILE A 73 -0.88 -6.53 -12.53
C ILE A 73 -0.50 -5.63 -13.70
N LYS A 74 0.78 -5.51 -14.04
CA LYS A 74 1.25 -4.60 -15.09
C LYS A 74 0.69 -4.91 -16.49
N LYS A 75 0.45 -6.19 -16.78
CA LYS A 75 -0.05 -6.64 -18.09
C LYS A 75 -1.57 -6.54 -18.21
N HIS A 76 -2.28 -6.50 -17.08
CA HIS A 76 -3.74 -6.52 -17.10
C HIS A 76 -4.33 -5.16 -17.52
N PRO A 77 -5.45 -5.11 -18.26
CA PRO A 77 -6.18 -3.87 -18.54
C PRO A 77 -6.54 -3.10 -17.26
N HIS A 78 -6.95 -3.83 -16.22
CA HIS A 78 -7.28 -3.29 -14.89
C HIS A 78 -6.08 -3.09 -13.95
N GLY A 79 -4.84 -3.26 -14.45
CA GLY A 79 -3.62 -3.21 -13.64
C GLY A 79 -3.46 -1.95 -12.80
N ALA A 80 -3.67 -0.78 -13.39
CA ALA A 80 -3.56 0.50 -12.70
C ALA A 80 -4.59 0.64 -11.57
N ALA A 81 -5.82 0.18 -11.78
CA ALA A 81 -6.86 0.21 -10.77
C ALA A 81 -6.54 -0.76 -9.61
N VAL A 82 -6.02 -1.96 -9.90
CA VAL A 82 -5.55 -2.90 -8.86
C VAL A 82 -4.36 -2.35 -8.09
N ALA A 83 -3.42 -1.64 -8.74
CA ALA A 83 -2.35 -0.95 -8.03
C ALA A 83 -2.92 0.11 -7.06
N GLY A 84 -3.96 0.85 -7.48
CA GLY A 84 -4.69 1.76 -6.60
C GLY A 84 -5.32 1.06 -5.39
N ILE A 85 -5.87 -0.15 -5.55
CA ILE A 85 -6.39 -0.95 -4.44
C ILE A 85 -5.29 -1.27 -3.42
N TYR A 86 -4.10 -1.71 -3.86
CA TYR A 86 -2.99 -1.98 -2.94
C TYR A 86 -2.48 -0.72 -2.24
N ILE A 87 -2.39 0.41 -2.94
CA ILE A 87 -2.07 1.71 -2.34
C ILE A 87 -3.07 2.03 -1.22
N ASN A 88 -4.37 1.91 -1.50
CA ASN A 88 -5.43 2.16 -0.54
C ASN A 88 -5.35 1.22 0.68
N ILE A 89 -5.03 -0.06 0.47
CA ILE A 89 -4.85 -1.01 1.58
C ILE A 89 -3.76 -0.53 2.55
N PHE A 90 -2.62 -0.07 2.04
CA PHE A 90 -1.55 0.43 2.91
C PHE A 90 -1.93 1.75 3.57
N THR A 91 -2.53 2.70 2.85
CA THR A 91 -2.96 3.97 3.45
C THR A 91 -4.03 3.76 4.51
N ASP A 92 -4.99 2.87 4.27
CA ASP A 92 -6.04 2.52 5.23
C ASP A 92 -5.43 1.89 6.49
N ALA A 93 -4.41 1.03 6.35
CA ALA A 93 -3.68 0.48 7.49
C ALA A 93 -2.99 1.58 8.31
N ILE A 94 -2.32 2.53 7.65
CA ILE A 94 -1.66 3.66 8.32
C ILE A 94 -2.68 4.51 9.11
N HIS A 95 -3.88 4.73 8.57
CA HIS A 95 -4.92 5.52 9.22
C HIS A 95 -5.64 4.77 10.34
N SER A 96 -5.95 3.49 10.13
CA SER A 96 -6.93 2.75 10.94
C SER A 96 -6.34 2.07 12.17
N THR A 97 -5.08 1.62 12.10
CA THR A 97 -4.46 0.92 13.24
C THR A 97 -3.87 1.89 14.26
N ALA A 98 -3.95 1.55 15.56
CA ALA A 98 -3.21 2.27 16.60
C ALA A 98 -1.78 1.72 16.78
N ASP A 99 -1.49 0.53 16.23
CA ASP A 99 -0.21 -0.15 16.37
C ASP A 99 0.88 0.54 15.54
N LYS A 100 1.94 1.00 16.22
CA LYS A 100 3.05 1.74 15.56
C LYS A 100 3.93 0.85 14.69
N GLY A 101 4.05 -0.43 15.01
CA GLY A 101 4.78 -1.42 14.21
C GLY A 101 4.06 -1.60 12.88
N ILE A 102 2.76 -1.91 12.93
CA ILE A 102 1.93 -2.07 11.73
C ILE A 102 1.91 -0.80 10.88
N LYS A 103 1.81 0.40 11.47
CA LYS A 103 1.91 1.66 10.72
C LYS A 103 3.27 1.80 10.00
N THR A 104 4.35 1.42 10.66
CA THR A 104 5.70 1.52 10.07
C THR A 104 5.83 0.53 8.91
N ASP A 105 5.36 -0.70 9.08
CA ASP A 105 5.37 -1.72 8.02
C ASP A 105 4.50 -1.32 6.83
N ALA A 106 3.33 -0.72 7.07
CA ALA A 106 2.45 -0.22 6.01
C ALA A 106 3.11 0.92 5.21
N VAL A 107 3.80 1.85 5.88
CA VAL A 107 4.57 2.92 5.21
C VAL A 107 5.69 2.34 4.37
N ASP A 108 6.49 1.42 4.93
CA ASP A 108 7.61 0.81 4.23
C ASP A 108 7.15 0.03 3.00
N ASN A 109 6.06 -0.74 3.14
CA ASN A 109 5.50 -1.52 2.03
C ASN A 109 4.83 -0.65 0.97
N LEU A 110 4.20 0.46 1.35
CA LEU A 110 3.68 1.44 0.39
C LEU A 110 4.80 2.02 -0.46
N LEU A 111 5.86 2.54 0.17
CA LEU A 111 6.99 3.15 -0.55
C LEU A 111 7.74 2.12 -1.40
N LEU A 112 7.91 0.90 -0.91
CA LEU A 112 8.47 -0.21 -1.70
C LEU A 112 7.58 -0.56 -2.90
N PHE A 113 6.26 -0.56 -2.75
CA PHE A 113 5.36 -0.85 -3.86
C PHE A 113 5.35 0.27 -4.91
N LEU A 114 5.38 1.54 -4.50
CA LEU A 114 5.58 2.65 -5.44
C LEU A 114 6.90 2.51 -6.20
N GLN A 115 7.98 2.12 -5.49
CA GLN A 115 9.27 1.84 -6.13
C GLN A 115 9.17 0.70 -7.15
N LYS A 116 8.44 -0.36 -6.82
CA LYS A 116 8.17 -1.50 -7.71
C LYS A 116 7.44 -1.06 -8.98
N ILE A 117 6.39 -0.25 -8.85
CA ILE A 117 5.65 0.30 -10.00
C ILE A 117 6.59 1.11 -10.90
N ILE A 118 7.33 2.05 -10.32
CA ILE A 118 8.22 2.96 -11.06
C ILE A 118 9.31 2.20 -11.82
N THR A 119 9.84 1.13 -11.22
CA THR A 119 10.97 0.38 -11.79
C THR A 119 10.50 -0.65 -12.83
N ASP A 120 9.37 -1.32 -12.60
CA ASP A 120 9.01 -2.54 -13.33
C ASP A 120 7.87 -2.35 -14.34
N ALA A 121 7.15 -1.22 -14.31
CA ALA A 121 6.06 -0.94 -15.23
C ALA A 121 6.55 -0.76 -16.68
N GLY A 122 7.80 -0.31 -16.88
CA GLY A 122 8.39 -0.13 -18.21
C GLY A 122 7.56 0.83 -19.07
N SER A 123 7.19 0.40 -20.28
CA SER A 123 6.34 1.19 -21.19
C SER A 123 4.95 1.50 -20.63
N GLU A 124 4.48 0.75 -19.64
CA GLU A 124 3.14 0.92 -19.07
C GLU A 124 3.08 1.98 -17.98
N ILE A 125 4.21 2.61 -17.61
CA ILE A 125 4.30 3.51 -16.46
C ILE A 125 3.25 4.63 -16.48
N GLU A 126 2.96 5.21 -17.65
CA GLU A 126 1.98 6.29 -17.79
C GLU A 126 0.59 5.90 -17.27
N ARG A 127 0.19 4.63 -17.42
CA ARG A 127 -1.11 4.12 -16.95
C ARG A 127 -1.18 4.08 -15.42
N PHE A 128 -0.05 3.93 -14.74
CA PHE A 128 0.03 3.85 -13.29
C PHE A 128 0.21 5.22 -12.62
N MET A 129 0.70 6.23 -13.36
CA MET A 129 1.01 7.54 -12.79
C MET A 129 -0.17 8.21 -12.07
N PRO A 130 -1.43 8.15 -12.55
CA PRO A 130 -2.54 8.75 -11.81
C PRO A 130 -2.69 8.20 -10.37
N ALA A 131 -2.47 6.90 -10.17
CA ALA A 131 -2.53 6.28 -8.85
C ALA A 131 -1.29 6.64 -8.00
N VAL A 132 -0.12 6.69 -8.63
CA VAL A 132 1.15 7.06 -7.98
C VAL A 132 1.12 8.53 -7.53
N ASP A 133 0.67 9.45 -8.39
CA ASP A 133 0.55 10.87 -8.09
C ASP A 133 -0.46 11.12 -6.98
N HIS A 134 -1.64 10.48 -7.06
CA HIS A 134 -2.62 10.55 -5.99
C HIS A 134 -2.03 10.09 -4.65
N CYS A 135 -1.26 9.00 -4.65
CA CYS A 135 -0.58 8.53 -3.46
C CYS A 135 0.44 9.56 -2.94
N PHE A 136 1.22 10.21 -3.81
CA PHE A 136 2.16 11.24 -3.39
C PHE A 136 1.46 12.44 -2.76
N ASP A 137 0.33 12.86 -3.33
CA ASP A 137 -0.51 13.91 -2.76
C ASP A 137 -1.04 13.50 -1.37
N GLN A 138 -1.59 12.29 -1.23
CA GLN A 138 -2.04 11.76 0.06
C GLN A 138 -0.91 11.71 1.10
N ILE A 139 0.29 11.25 0.73
CA ILE A 139 1.47 11.25 1.62
C ILE A 139 1.77 12.68 2.10
N SER A 140 1.63 13.67 1.22
CA SER A 140 1.87 15.08 1.54
C SER A 140 0.83 15.66 2.52
N GLU A 141 -0.31 15.02 2.71
CA GLU A 141 -1.39 15.47 3.59
C GLU A 141 -1.30 14.90 5.01
N TYR A 142 -0.47 13.87 5.24
CA TYR A 142 -0.32 13.30 6.58
C TYR A 142 0.16 14.34 7.62
N SER A 143 -0.37 14.18 8.84
CA SER A 143 0.04 14.94 10.02
C SER A 143 1.57 14.87 10.22
N PRO A 144 2.24 15.89 10.79
CA PRO A 144 3.69 15.86 10.98
C PRO A 144 4.22 14.60 11.68
N LYS A 145 3.44 14.04 12.63
CA LYS A 145 3.79 12.83 13.37
C LYS A 145 3.77 11.58 12.50
N GLU A 146 2.76 11.43 11.65
CA GLU A 146 2.63 10.28 10.75
C GLU A 146 3.53 10.44 9.52
N PHE A 147 3.65 11.66 9.00
CA PHE A 147 4.60 11.99 7.93
C PHE A 147 6.04 11.63 8.32
N PHE A 148 6.41 11.77 9.60
CA PHE A 148 7.73 11.37 10.07
C PHE A 148 8.01 9.87 9.91
N LEU A 149 6.97 9.02 9.81
CA LEU A 149 7.14 7.61 9.48
C LEU A 149 7.69 7.42 8.06
N PHE A 150 7.25 8.24 7.10
CA PHE A 150 7.79 8.24 5.73
C PHE A 150 9.22 8.78 5.70
N VAL A 151 9.53 9.79 6.52
CA VAL A 151 10.88 10.36 6.63
C VAL A 151 11.90 9.33 7.12
N LYS A 152 11.52 8.49 8.10
CA LYS A 152 12.40 7.47 8.67
C LYS A 152 12.40 6.14 7.91
N SER A 153 11.58 5.99 6.87
CA SER A 153 11.44 4.74 6.13
C SER A 153 12.76 4.30 5.52
N PHE A 154 12.97 2.98 5.43
CA PHE A 154 14.08 2.42 4.68
C PHE A 154 14.02 2.81 3.18
N TYR A 155 12.81 2.92 2.64
CA TYR A 155 12.54 3.30 1.25
C TYR A 155 12.32 4.82 1.18
N GLN A 156 13.31 5.55 0.68
CA GLN A 156 13.31 7.01 0.79
C GLN A 156 12.61 7.70 -0.40
N ILE A 157 11.83 8.75 -0.12
CA ILE A 157 11.09 9.54 -1.12
C ILE A 157 12.01 10.17 -2.17
N ASN A 158 13.18 10.69 -1.77
CA ASN A 158 14.17 11.21 -2.72
C ASN A 158 14.71 10.14 -3.69
N LYS A 159 14.82 8.89 -3.24
CA LYS A 159 15.21 7.78 -4.11
C LYS A 159 14.09 7.42 -5.09
N LEU A 160 12.83 7.44 -4.65
CA LEU A 160 11.65 7.27 -5.52
C LEU A 160 11.64 8.31 -6.65
N ALA A 161 11.82 9.59 -6.33
CA ALA A 161 11.89 10.65 -7.33
C ALA A 161 13.02 10.45 -8.35
N LYS A 162 14.20 10.04 -7.87
CA LYS A 162 15.34 9.72 -8.74
C LYS A 162 15.02 8.53 -9.67
N LEU A 163 14.40 7.48 -9.14
CA LEU A 163 14.00 6.32 -9.93
C LEU A 163 12.96 6.69 -10.99
N LEU A 164 12.00 7.55 -10.65
CA LEU A 164 10.99 8.04 -11.59
C LEU A 164 11.63 8.79 -12.75
N TYR A 165 12.58 9.69 -12.45
CA TYR A 165 13.34 10.38 -13.48
C TYR A 165 14.16 9.43 -14.36
N SER A 166 14.79 8.41 -13.77
CA SER A 166 15.62 7.45 -14.51
C SER A 166 14.82 6.48 -15.39
N HIS A 167 13.66 6.01 -14.95
CA HIS A 167 12.88 4.97 -15.64
C HIS A 167 11.81 5.56 -16.56
N ALA A 168 11.39 6.80 -16.32
CA ALA A 168 10.32 7.44 -17.07
C ALA A 168 10.65 8.90 -17.43
N PRO A 169 11.82 9.18 -18.06
CA PRO A 169 12.29 10.55 -18.32
C PRO A 169 11.39 11.36 -19.28
N ASN A 170 10.57 10.67 -20.08
CA ASN A 170 9.68 11.27 -21.07
C ASN A 170 8.23 11.37 -20.59
N LEU A 171 7.98 11.23 -19.28
CA LEU A 171 6.64 11.42 -18.72
C LEU A 171 6.08 12.78 -19.12
N THR A 172 4.96 12.76 -19.84
CA THR A 172 4.27 13.96 -20.31
C THR A 172 3.66 14.78 -19.16
N ALA A 173 3.30 14.10 -18.07
CA ALA A 173 2.84 14.65 -16.80
C ALA A 173 3.26 13.71 -15.65
N GLY A 174 3.26 14.20 -14.41
CA GLY A 174 3.47 13.36 -13.21
C GLY A 174 4.68 13.70 -12.33
N TYR A 175 5.40 14.80 -12.61
CA TYR A 175 6.45 15.29 -11.69
C TYR A 175 5.92 16.26 -10.62
N GLY A 176 4.70 16.77 -10.77
CA GLY A 176 4.15 17.79 -9.86
C GLY A 176 4.01 17.30 -8.42
N ALA A 177 3.31 16.19 -8.22
CA ALA A 177 3.04 15.61 -6.90
C ALA A 177 4.34 15.22 -6.17
N ILE A 178 5.25 14.51 -6.86
CA ILE A 178 6.53 14.12 -6.27
C ILE A 178 7.42 15.33 -5.93
N ASN A 179 7.41 16.41 -6.72
CA ASN A 179 8.17 17.61 -6.41
C ASN A 179 7.66 18.31 -5.15
N LEU A 180 6.35 18.44 -4.99
CA LEU A 180 5.74 18.99 -3.78
C LEU A 180 6.04 18.11 -2.56
N LEU A 181 5.95 16.79 -2.74
CA LEU A 181 6.29 15.83 -1.69
C LEU A 181 7.78 15.92 -1.28
N LEU A 182 8.70 16.09 -2.23
CA LEU A 182 10.12 16.30 -1.95
C LEU A 182 10.37 17.56 -1.13
N LEU A 183 9.71 18.67 -1.47
CA LEU A 183 9.84 19.91 -0.70
C LEU A 183 9.47 19.69 0.77
N LYS A 184 8.32 19.05 1.03
CA LYS A 184 7.89 18.69 2.38
C LYS A 184 8.90 17.73 3.05
N TYR A 185 9.33 16.70 2.34
CA TYR A 185 10.29 15.70 2.85
C TYR A 185 11.62 16.33 3.28
N TYR A 186 12.19 17.21 2.46
CA TYR A 186 13.44 17.89 2.79
C TYR A 186 13.26 18.89 3.94
N GLN A 187 12.17 19.66 3.98
CA GLN A 187 11.87 20.56 5.10
C GLN A 187 11.83 19.80 6.44
N HIS A 188 11.12 18.67 6.48
CA HIS A 188 11.05 17.84 7.69
C HIS A 188 12.39 17.18 8.05
N THR A 189 13.12 16.67 7.05
CA THR A 189 14.44 16.08 7.28
C THR A 189 15.40 17.11 7.85
N TYR A 190 15.53 18.28 7.23
CA TYR A 190 16.45 19.33 7.71
C TYR A 190 16.04 19.87 9.09
N ALA A 191 14.76 20.10 9.34
CA ALA A 191 14.28 20.56 10.65
C ALA A 191 14.54 19.56 11.78
N TYR A 192 14.62 18.26 11.47
CA TYR A 192 15.00 17.23 12.43
C TYR A 192 16.49 17.28 12.77
N TRP A 193 17.37 17.45 11.77
CA TRP A 193 18.83 17.46 11.95
C TRP A 193 19.43 18.80 12.41
N GLN A 194 18.67 19.89 12.32
CA GLN A 194 19.09 21.22 12.82
C GLN A 194 18.82 21.42 14.31
N LYS A 195 18.29 20.41 15.00
CA LYS A 195 18.12 20.38 16.47
C LYS A 195 19.21 19.55 17.10
#